data_AF-A0A1V2QFD4-F1
#
_entry.id   AF-A0A1V2QFD4-F1
#
_cell.length_a   1.000
_cell.length_b   1.000
_cell.length_c   1.000
_cell.angle_alpha   90.00
_cell.angle_beta   90.00
_cell.angle_gamma   90.00
#
_symmetry.space_group_name_H-M   'P 1'
#
loop_
_entity.id
_entity.type
_entity.pdbx_description
1 polymer ?
#
loop_
_entity_poly.entity_id
_entity_poly.type
_entity_poly.pdbx_seq_one_letter_code
_entity_poly.pdbx_strand_id
1 'polypeptide(L)'
;MLAEAAEHAMRSKDMPVLAKVGVALAALHAHHGNPMHAAKVLGAAEQLRGAPDARNPEVARLTDRLRADVGDAAFDLAYATGAALDRPDAIALVHTPA
;
A
#
# COMPACT_ATOMS: atom_id res chain seq x y z
N MET A 1 -17.15 2.15 0.51
CA MET A 1 -16.60 0.83 0.93
C MET A 1 -15.13 0.88 1.38
N LEU A 2 -14.12 1.19 0.54
CA LEU A 2 -12.73 1.30 1.02
C LEU A 2 -12.46 2.56 1.86
N ALA A 3 -12.98 3.71 1.44
CA ALA A 3 -12.86 4.97 2.19
C ALA A 3 -13.51 4.88 3.59
N GLU A 4 -14.71 4.29 3.69
CA GLU A 4 -15.39 4.07 4.98
C GLU A 4 -14.60 3.13 5.92
N ALA A 5 -13.94 2.11 5.36
CA ALA A 5 -13.09 1.20 6.13
C ALA A 5 -11.84 1.93 6.66
N ALA A 6 -11.21 2.77 5.85
CA ALA A 6 -10.08 3.61 6.27
C ALA A 6 -10.50 4.57 7.39
N GLU A 7 -11.65 5.22 7.23
CA GLU A 7 -12.18 6.18 8.20
C GLU A 7 -12.49 5.51 9.56
N HIS A 8 -13.07 4.30 9.54
CA HIS A 8 -13.28 3.51 10.75
C HIS A 8 -11.97 3.10 11.44
N ALA A 9 -10.98 2.65 10.66
CA ALA A 9 -9.67 2.23 11.17
C ALA A 9 -8.90 3.40 11.81
N MET A 10 -9.00 4.60 11.23
CA MET A 10 -8.40 5.80 11.83
C MET A 10 -9.04 6.17 13.16
N ARG A 11 -10.38 6.08 13.26
CA ARG A 11 -11.10 6.34 14.53
C ARG A 11 -10.72 5.35 15.62
N SER A 12 -10.50 4.08 15.27
CA SER A 12 -10.07 3.04 16.21
C SER A 12 -8.55 3.00 16.45
N LYS A 13 -7.77 3.79 15.71
CA LYS A 13 -6.29 3.73 15.68
C LYS A 13 -5.75 2.34 15.32
N ASP A 14 -6.51 1.58 14.54
CA ASP A 14 -6.16 0.22 14.13
C ASP A 14 -5.29 0.25 12.87
N MET A 15 -3.98 0.47 13.08
CA MET A 15 -2.99 0.52 12.01
C MET A 15 -2.89 -0.79 11.20
N PRO A 16 -3.04 -1.99 11.79
CA PRO A 16 -3.17 -3.23 11.02
C PRO A 16 -4.35 -3.27 10.05
N VAL A 17 -5.53 -2.75 10.43
CA VAL A 17 -6.67 -2.65 9.50
C VAL A 17 -6.38 -1.63 8.41
N LEU A 18 -5.79 -0.48 8.75
CA LEU A 18 -5.43 0.53 7.78
C LEU A 18 -4.39 0.03 6.76
N ALA A 19 -3.44 -0.80 7.20
CA ALA A 19 -2.49 -1.47 6.32
C ALA A 19 -3.20 -2.40 5.31
N LYS A 20 -4.22 -3.17 5.74
CA LYS A 20 -5.01 -4.00 4.82
C LYS A 20 -5.77 -3.16 3.78
N VAL A 21 -6.31 -2.01 4.19
CA VAL A 21 -6.93 -1.05 3.25
C VAL A 21 -5.90 -0.54 2.25
N GLY A 22 -4.67 -0.23 2.70
CA GLY A 22 -3.57 0.15 1.83
C GLY A 22 -3.22 -0.91 0.77
N VAL A 23 -3.18 -2.20 1.13
CA VAL A 23 -2.96 -3.29 0.16
C VAL A 23 -4.07 -3.33 -0.89
N ALA A 24 -5.34 -3.21 -0.48
CA ALA A 24 -6.47 -3.17 -1.41
C ALA A 24 -6.44 -1.93 -2.33
N LEU A 25 -6.05 -0.77 -1.80
CA LEU A 25 -5.88 0.45 -2.59
C LEU A 25 -4.73 0.33 -3.61
N ALA A 26 -3.61 -0.27 -3.21
CA ALA A 26 -2.50 -0.57 -4.12
C ALA A 26 -2.96 -1.49 -5.27
N ALA A 27 -3.75 -2.53 -4.96
CA ALA A 27 -4.33 -3.38 -5.98
C ALA A 27 -5.24 -2.60 -6.94
N LEU A 28 -6.05 -1.66 -6.44
CA LEU A 28 -6.90 -0.80 -7.26
C LEU A 28 -6.09 0.09 -8.21
N HIS A 29 -5.03 0.74 -7.71
CA HIS A 29 -4.16 1.57 -8.55
C HIS A 29 -3.47 0.76 -9.65
N ALA A 30 -3.02 -0.45 -9.33
CA ALA A 30 -2.44 -1.35 -10.32
C ALA A 30 -3.47 -1.71 -11.41
N HIS A 31 -4.71 -2.00 -11.03
CA HIS A 31 -5.81 -2.25 -11.98
C HIS A 31 -6.13 -1.04 -12.87
N HIS A 32 -5.97 0.19 -12.36
CA HIS A 32 -6.16 1.43 -13.12
C HIS A 32 -4.92 1.88 -13.91
N GLY A 33 -3.90 1.04 -14.06
CA GLY A 33 -2.71 1.37 -14.85
C GLY A 33 -1.76 2.35 -14.17
N ASN A 34 -1.79 2.45 -12.85
CA ASN A 34 -0.88 3.28 -12.04
C ASN A 34 0.07 2.42 -11.18
N PRO A 35 0.90 1.53 -11.78
CA PRO A 35 1.69 0.55 -11.04
C PRO A 35 2.78 1.19 -10.15
N MET A 36 3.36 2.32 -10.55
CA MET A 36 4.31 3.05 -9.71
C MET A 36 3.65 3.60 -8.43
N HIS A 37 2.43 4.12 -8.55
CA HIS A 37 1.70 4.61 -7.39
C HIS A 37 1.25 3.44 -6.50
N ALA A 38 0.80 2.34 -7.10
CA ALA A 38 0.48 1.11 -6.38
C ALA A 38 1.67 0.58 -5.56
N ALA A 39 2.88 0.54 -6.13
CA ALA A 39 4.08 0.11 -5.41
C ALA A 39 4.39 1.01 -4.21
N LYS A 40 4.22 2.34 -4.36
CA LYS A 40 4.39 3.29 -3.27
C LYS A 40 3.34 3.12 -2.16
N VAL A 41 2.07 2.92 -2.51
CA VAL A 41 0.98 2.63 -1.56
C VAL A 41 1.25 1.32 -0.81
N LEU A 42 1.77 0.30 -1.49
CA LEU A 42 2.13 -0.98 -0.88
C LEU A 42 3.25 -0.83 0.17
N GLY A 43 4.27 -0.03 -0.12
CA GLY A 43 5.30 0.31 0.86
C GLY A 43 4.75 1.05 2.08
N ALA A 44 3.83 2.00 1.89
CA ALA A 44 3.17 2.70 2.99
C ALA A 44 2.30 1.76 3.85
N ALA A 45 1.66 0.76 3.24
CA ALA A 45 0.93 -0.27 3.98
C ALA A 45 1.86 -1.09 4.90
N GLU A 46 3.08 -1.41 4.45
CA GLU A 46 4.10 -2.04 5.29
C GLU A 46 4.52 -1.13 6.46
N GLN A 47 4.73 0.16 6.19
CA GLN A 47 5.08 1.15 7.22
C GLN A 47 4.04 1.21 8.35
N LEU A 48 2.75 1.27 7.99
CA LEU A 48 1.65 1.33 8.95
C LEU A 48 1.53 0.05 9.77
N ARG A 49 1.84 -1.10 9.16
CA ARG A 49 1.87 -2.39 9.85
C ARG A 49 3.06 -2.52 10.79
N GLY A 50 4.19 -1.86 10.50
CA GLY A 50 5.43 -1.90 11.27
C GLY A 50 6.28 -3.15 11.06
N ALA A 51 5.87 -4.09 10.21
CA ALA A 51 6.65 -5.26 9.83
C ALA A 51 6.24 -5.77 8.44
N PRO A 52 7.18 -6.34 7.66
CA PRO A 52 6.88 -6.92 6.35
C PRO A 52 5.82 -8.02 6.39
N ASP A 53 4.84 -7.95 5.49
CA ASP A 53 3.81 -8.98 5.30
C ASP A 53 4.14 -9.95 4.16
N ALA A 54 5.41 -10.36 4.07
CA ALA A 54 5.89 -11.20 2.97
C ALA A 54 5.19 -12.57 2.86
N ARG A 55 4.43 -12.99 3.89
CA ARG A 55 3.66 -14.24 3.89
C ARG A 55 2.21 -14.07 3.41
N ASN A 56 1.76 -12.85 3.14
CA ASN A 56 0.43 -12.64 2.61
C ASN A 56 0.40 -12.92 1.11
N PRO A 57 -0.37 -13.92 0.65
CA PRO A 57 -0.43 -14.29 -0.77
C PRO A 57 -0.89 -13.16 -1.68
N GLU A 58 -1.71 -12.24 -1.17
CA GLU A 58 -2.19 -11.09 -1.93
C GLU A 58 -1.05 -10.10 -2.18
N VAL A 59 -0.26 -9.80 -1.14
CA VAL A 59 0.91 -8.91 -1.24
C VAL A 59 1.93 -9.51 -2.21
N ALA A 60 2.23 -10.81 -2.10
CA ALA A 60 3.16 -11.48 -3.00
C ALA A 60 2.71 -11.40 -4.48
N ARG A 61 1.45 -11.74 -4.77
CA ARG A 61 0.89 -11.64 -6.14
C ARG A 61 0.92 -10.22 -6.67
N LEU A 62 0.61 -9.23 -5.83
CA LEU A 62 0.63 -7.83 -6.21
C LEU A 62 2.05 -7.37 -6.51
N THR A 63 3.02 -7.73 -5.68
CA THR A 63 4.45 -7.45 -5.89
C THR A 63 4.93 -8.02 -7.21
N ASP A 64 4.65 -9.30 -7.50
CA ASP A 64 5.06 -9.95 -8.74
C ASP A 64 4.47 -9.23 -9.97
N ARG A 65 3.18 -8.88 -9.92
CA ARG A 65 2.52 -8.11 -10.99
C ARG A 65 3.19 -6.74 -11.19
N LEU A 66 3.40 -5.99 -10.11
CA LEU A 66 3.98 -4.66 -10.20
C LEU A 66 5.41 -4.70 -10.74
N ARG A 67 6.22 -5.69 -10.33
CA ARG A 67 7.55 -5.92 -10.89
C ARG A 67 7.51 -6.23 -12.39
N ALA A 68 6.53 -7.02 -12.84
CA ALA A 68 6.34 -7.28 -14.27
C ALA A 68 5.95 -6.00 -15.05
N ASP A 69 5.17 -5.11 -14.44
CA ASP A 69 4.67 -3.89 -15.09
C ASP A 69 5.72 -2.77 -15.17
N VAL A 70 6.53 -2.56 -14.13
CA VAL A 70 7.48 -1.43 -14.04
C VAL A 70 8.96 -1.83 -14.02
N GLY A 71 9.25 -3.13 -13.84
CA GLY A 71 10.60 -3.64 -13.62
C GLY A 71 11.04 -3.56 -12.15
N ASP A 72 12.00 -4.43 -11.79
CA ASP A 72 12.44 -4.60 -10.41
C ASP A 72 12.96 -3.32 -9.76
N ALA A 73 13.86 -2.60 -10.43
CA ALA A 73 14.49 -1.41 -9.86
C ALA A 73 13.49 -0.28 -9.62
N ALA A 74 12.53 -0.10 -10.53
CA ALA A 74 11.49 0.93 -10.39
C ALA A 74 10.50 0.56 -9.28
N PHE A 75 10.13 -0.73 -9.19
CA PHE A 75 9.34 -1.25 -8.09
C PHE A 75 10.03 -1.01 -6.75
N ASP A 76 11.30 -1.43 -6.62
CA ASP A 76 12.06 -1.34 -5.36
C ASP A 76 12.17 0.11 -4.88
N LEU A 77 12.43 1.05 -5.79
CA LEU A 77 12.49 2.47 -5.46
C LEU A 77 11.14 3.01 -4.99
N ALA A 78 10.06 2.73 -5.71
CA ALA A 78 8.72 3.20 -5.36
C ALA A 78 8.26 2.61 -4.02
N TYR A 79 8.48 1.31 -3.82
CA TYR A 79 8.17 0.60 -2.59
C TYR A 79 8.94 1.18 -1.40
N ALA A 80 10.26 1.33 -1.52
CA ALA A 80 11.11 1.90 -0.48
C ALA A 80 10.70 3.35 -0.16
N THR A 81 10.30 4.13 -1.16
CA THR A 81 9.81 5.49 -0.95
C THR A 81 8.53 5.51 -0.10
N GLY A 82 7.62 4.56 -0.32
CA GLY A 82 6.41 4.41 0.49
C GLY A 82 6.71 3.92 1.92
N ALA A 83 7.59 2.93 2.04
CA ALA A 83 7.97 2.34 3.32
C ALA A 83 8.75 3.32 4.23
N ALA A 84 9.45 4.29 3.63
CA ALA A 84 10.20 5.32 4.34
C ALA A 84 9.35 6.52 4.82
N LEU A 85 8.05 6.57 4.50
CA LEU A 85 7.17 7.64 4.95
C LEU A 85 7.05 7.67 6.47
N ASP A 86 6.81 8.86 7.03
CA ASP A 86 6.34 8.93 8.40
C ASP A 86 4.88 8.45 8.49
N ARG A 87 4.41 8.22 9.72
CA ARG A 87 3.07 7.65 9.92
C ARG A 87 1.95 8.57 9.38
N PRO A 88 1.96 9.89 9.64
CA PRO A 88 1.00 10.81 9.02
C PRO A 88 0.95 10.71 7.49
N ASP A 89 2.10 10.71 6.82
CA ASP A 89 2.18 10.66 5.36
C ASP A 89 1.72 9.30 4.81
N ALA A 90 2.07 8.21 5.51
CA ALA A 90 1.61 6.87 5.16
C ALA A 90 0.07 6.76 5.28
N ILE A 91 -0.52 7.34 6.33
CA ILE A 91 -1.99 7.42 6.49
C ILE A 91 -2.62 8.21 5.34
N ALA A 92 -2.08 9.38 5.01
CA ALA A 92 -2.61 10.22 3.93
C ALA A 92 -2.59 9.50 2.57
N LEU A 93 -1.55 8.71 2.32
CA LEU A 93 -1.38 7.96 1.08
C LEU A 93 -2.38 6.79 0.95
N VAL A 94 -2.73 6.12 2.05
CA VAL A 94 -3.71 5.00 2.02
C VAL A 94 -5.16 5.46 2.20
N HIS A 95 -5.38 6.72 2.58
CA HIS A 95 -6.71 7.28 2.85
C HIS A 95 -7.30 8.02 1.65
N THR A 96 -6.48 8.66 0.80
CA THR A 96 -6.99 9.43 -0.33
C THR A 96 -7.50 8.48 -1.42
N PRO A 97 -8.82 8.38 -1.67
CA PRO A 97 -9.30 7.71 -2.87
C PRO A 97 -9.02 8.64 -4.05
N ALA A 98 -8.25 8.17 -5.03
CA ALA A 98 -8.24 8.79 -6.35
C ALA A 98 -9.57 8.53 -7.07
#